data_AF-T4VK34-F1
#
_entry.id   AF-T4VK34-F1
#
_cell.length_a   1.000
_cell.length_b   1.000
_cell.length_c   1.000
_cell.angle_alpha   90.00
_cell.angle_beta   90.00
_cell.angle_gamma   90.00
#
_symmetry.space_group_name_H-M   'P 1'
#
loop_
_entity.id
_entity.type
_entity.pdbx_description
1 polymer ?
#
loop_
_entity_poly.entity_id
_entity_poly.type
_entity_poly.pdbx_seq_one_letter_code
_entity_poly.pdbx_strand_id
1 'polypeptide(L)'
;MSNNYNSNGNDNYCNCDYNDYWLFCNLINKLKGPPGPQGDIGPQGPQGPQGNVGPEGPPGPGVLGGAGAPASCNPGETYYVDFSTGYVYLKNQTPPPPTPRNLPTPGTFTVVSTVLELENAISAQKPAIKLASGNYILNDNITISYPLYLQGSVDSNGAPTSIITYSPIAPYEPIIVIGSSNVVIDSISFIESPGLTPVPANYPSLIYSSGISFNSIYINNCIFDYLENAIELNTGEFQVTKCTFNYNRNSTNTRYCLFLHNLSGTCITDSNTIYGIEGDRRQGFIRIDNLNGATLTGTLLISNTAQPEQLVPPLNPTDPSTIYTSSFRELILFNLLNGSGLQLYVNNNTLNADNTSPVLLPNLQSSPGLSNFAFISACNNTFTNSKRKGFIGLTNSAPIANAYGNTNIYIDGNTPQYTTGYTPPWYQTWTSLQDPIVAGYEVAMIQNRPDVRLFETCVSNVDCYWTRTEYQFDMV
;
A
#
# COMPACT_ATOMS: atom_id res chain seq x y z
N MET A 1 -55.64 -21.76 17.36
CA MET A 1 -56.97 -21.57 16.73
C MET A 1 -56.80 -20.52 15.65
N SER A 2 -57.26 -20.85 14.44
CA SER A 2 -57.21 -20.15 13.13
C SER A 2 -56.58 -18.76 13.02
N ASN A 3 -55.51 -18.64 12.22
CA ASN A 3 -55.28 -17.44 11.41
C ASN A 3 -56.05 -17.61 10.09
N ASN A 4 -57.11 -16.82 9.92
CA ASN A 4 -57.78 -16.67 8.64
C ASN A 4 -56.93 -15.75 7.76
N TYR A 5 -56.48 -16.28 6.62
CA TYR A 5 -56.11 -15.46 5.47
C TYR A 5 -57.36 -14.71 4.99
N ASN A 6 -57.31 -13.38 4.97
CA ASN A 6 -58.16 -12.60 4.09
C ASN A 6 -57.26 -11.82 3.14
N SER A 7 -57.17 -12.36 1.93
CA SER A 7 -56.67 -11.71 0.74
C SER A 7 -57.65 -10.63 0.30
N ASN A 8 -57.25 -9.36 0.36
CA ASN A 8 -57.71 -8.34 -0.58
C ASN A 8 -56.50 -7.46 -0.91
N GLY A 9 -56.17 -7.41 -2.20
CA GLY A 9 -55.01 -6.71 -2.72
C GLY A 9 -55.10 -5.20 -2.55
N ASN A 10 -53.90 -4.59 -2.51
CA ASN A 10 -53.62 -3.16 -2.43
C ASN A 10 -53.95 -2.49 -1.10
N ASP A 11 -53.11 -2.68 -0.08
CA ASP A 11 -52.80 -1.65 0.92
C ASP A 11 -51.58 -2.07 1.77
N ASN A 12 -50.41 -1.50 1.46
CA ASN A 12 -49.24 -1.52 2.35
C ASN A 12 -49.41 -0.46 3.45
N TYR A 13 -50.31 -0.72 4.40
CA TYR A 13 -50.34 0.02 5.67
C TYR A 13 -49.62 -0.81 6.75
N CYS A 14 -48.45 -0.34 7.18
CA CYS A 14 -47.85 -0.83 8.42
C CYS A 14 -48.78 -0.45 9.58
N ASN A 15 -49.38 -1.44 10.23
CA ASN A 15 -50.10 -1.24 11.48
C ASN A 15 -49.07 -1.21 12.62
N CYS A 16 -48.98 -0.06 13.28
CA CYS A 16 -48.00 0.22 14.32
C CYS A 16 -48.57 -0.12 15.69
N ASP A 17 -48.16 -1.27 16.25
CA ASP A 17 -48.31 -1.56 17.67
C ASP A 17 -47.10 -2.39 18.12
N TYR A 18 -45.97 -1.72 18.40
CA TYR A 18 -44.98 -2.05 19.44
C TYR A 18 -43.79 -1.07 19.35
N ASN A 19 -43.22 -0.72 20.52
CA ASN A 19 -42.18 0.31 20.68
C ASN A 19 -40.81 -0.02 20.05
N ASP A 20 -40.65 -1.11 19.30
CA ASP A 20 -39.37 -1.51 18.67
C ASP A 20 -39.19 -0.99 17.23
N TYR A 21 -40.18 -0.31 16.67
CA TYR A 21 -40.18 0.13 15.26
C TYR A 21 -39.90 1.63 15.06
N TRP A 22 -39.34 2.34 16.04
CA TRP A 22 -39.01 3.77 15.89
C TRP A 22 -37.89 4.03 14.87
N LEU A 23 -36.91 3.12 14.77
CA LEU A 23 -35.86 3.20 13.72
C LEU A 23 -36.37 2.77 12.34
N PHE A 24 -37.29 1.79 12.26
CA PHE A 24 -37.91 1.34 11.02
C PHE A 24 -38.67 2.48 10.33
N CYS A 25 -39.45 3.24 11.10
CA CYS A 25 -40.13 4.44 10.60
C CYS A 25 -39.14 5.49 10.11
N ASN A 26 -37.99 5.69 10.78
CA ASN A 26 -36.99 6.67 10.36
C ASN A 26 -36.25 6.26 9.07
N LEU A 27 -35.99 4.97 8.83
CA LEU A 27 -35.38 4.49 7.59
C LEU A 27 -36.35 4.61 6.41
N ILE A 28 -37.62 4.19 6.59
CA ILE A 28 -38.67 4.34 5.58
C ILE A 28 -39.02 5.82 5.32
N ASN A 29 -39.02 6.67 6.35
CA ASN A 29 -39.24 8.12 6.19
C ASN A 29 -38.06 8.84 5.54
N LYS A 30 -36.84 8.30 5.57
CA LYS A 30 -35.72 8.81 4.74
C LYS A 30 -35.84 8.37 3.28
N LEU A 31 -36.57 7.29 3.00
CA LEU A 31 -36.84 6.79 1.64
C LEU A 31 -38.01 7.51 0.96
N LYS A 32 -38.91 8.15 1.72
CA LYS A 32 -39.93 9.07 1.20
C LYS A 32 -39.40 10.50 1.31
N GLY A 33 -39.22 11.21 0.19
CA GLY A 33 -38.77 12.60 0.20
C GLY A 33 -39.64 13.51 1.10
N PRO A 34 -39.13 14.66 1.57
CA PRO A 34 -39.89 15.56 2.44
C PRO A 34 -41.21 15.99 1.76
N PRO A 35 -42.33 16.12 2.52
CA PRO A 35 -43.57 16.67 1.99
C PRO A 35 -43.35 18.07 1.40
N GLY A 36 -43.95 18.36 0.25
CA GLY A 36 -43.87 19.69 -0.36
C GLY A 36 -44.42 20.78 0.57
N PRO A 37 -43.88 22.02 0.52
CA PRO A 37 -44.37 23.11 1.37
C PRO A 37 -45.85 23.40 1.08
N GLN A 38 -46.63 23.61 2.14
CA GLN A 38 -48.04 23.98 2.04
C GLN A 38 -48.16 25.39 1.46
N GLY A 39 -48.96 25.55 0.40
CA GLY A 39 -49.20 26.86 -0.23
C GLY A 39 -49.95 27.83 0.67
N ASP A 40 -49.66 29.13 0.54
CA ASP A 40 -50.25 30.20 1.35
C ASP A 40 -51.77 30.31 1.18
N ILE A 41 -52.48 30.56 2.29
CA ILE A 41 -53.94 30.74 2.31
C ILE A 41 -54.28 32.17 1.85
N GLY A 42 -54.93 32.30 0.69
CA GLY A 42 -55.49 33.57 0.22
C GLY A 42 -56.81 33.95 0.91
N PRO A 43 -57.15 35.25 1.01
CA PRO A 43 -58.42 35.71 1.60
C PRO A 43 -59.64 35.29 0.75
N GLN A 44 -60.78 35.10 1.41
CA GLN A 44 -61.98 34.46 0.87
C GLN A 44 -62.58 35.18 -0.35
N GLY A 45 -62.37 34.60 -1.54
CA GLY A 45 -63.06 34.89 -2.80
C GLY A 45 -63.56 33.59 -3.45
N PRO A 46 -64.28 33.62 -4.60
CA PRO A 46 -64.81 32.42 -5.25
C PRO A 46 -63.69 31.40 -5.48
N GLN A 47 -63.98 30.12 -5.22
CA GLN A 47 -63.01 29.02 -5.18
C GLN A 47 -62.03 29.10 -6.36
N GLY A 48 -60.77 29.43 -6.07
CA GLY A 48 -59.70 29.44 -7.06
C GLY A 48 -59.44 28.03 -7.59
N PRO A 49 -58.92 27.89 -8.83
CA PRO A 49 -58.54 26.59 -9.36
C PRO A 49 -57.57 25.89 -8.40
N GLN A 50 -57.78 24.58 -8.20
CA GLN A 50 -56.91 23.76 -7.36
C GLN A 50 -55.44 23.95 -7.78
N GLY A 51 -54.57 24.30 -6.82
CA GLY A 51 -53.15 24.50 -7.09
C GLY A 51 -52.51 23.28 -7.75
N ASN A 52 -51.61 23.51 -8.69
CA ASN A 52 -50.91 22.44 -9.40
C ASN A 52 -50.19 21.51 -8.41
N VAL A 53 -50.25 20.20 -8.67
CA VAL A 53 -49.49 19.19 -7.91
C VAL A 53 -48.00 19.57 -7.96
N GLY A 54 -47.34 19.58 -6.80
CA GLY A 54 -45.91 19.86 -6.71
C GLY A 54 -45.08 18.84 -7.50
N PRO A 55 -43.84 19.19 -7.90
CA PRO A 55 -42.96 18.24 -8.57
C PRO A 55 -42.69 17.02 -7.68
N GLU A 56 -42.57 15.85 -8.29
CA GLU A 56 -42.17 14.63 -7.59
C GLU A 56 -40.78 14.81 -6.96
N GLY A 57 -40.60 14.32 -5.73
CA GLY A 57 -39.31 14.37 -5.04
C GLY A 57 -38.23 13.54 -5.76
N PRO A 58 -36.94 13.79 -5.50
CA PRO A 58 -35.88 12.97 -6.05
C PRO A 58 -36.01 11.50 -5.59
N PRO A 59 -35.65 10.51 -6.44
CA PRO A 59 -35.64 9.11 -6.04
C PRO A 59 -34.76 8.87 -4.81
N GLY A 60 -35.20 7.99 -3.89
CA GLY A 60 -34.39 7.55 -2.74
C GLY A 60 -33.18 6.70 -3.16
N PRO A 61 -32.19 6.50 -2.25
CA PRO A 61 -31.04 5.65 -2.53
C PRO A 61 -31.46 4.20 -2.84
N GLY A 62 -30.89 3.61 -3.89
CA GLY A 62 -31.23 2.23 -4.32
C GLY A 62 -30.82 1.18 -3.28
N VAL A 63 -31.71 0.20 -3.04
CA VAL A 63 -31.47 -0.97 -2.20
C VAL A 63 -31.64 -2.23 -3.04
N LEU A 64 -30.63 -3.09 -3.04
CA LEU A 64 -30.69 -4.44 -3.64
C LEU A 64 -30.87 -5.52 -2.57
N GLY A 65 -31.24 -6.72 -3.01
CA GLY A 65 -31.10 -7.90 -2.18
C GLY A 65 -31.06 -9.19 -2.99
N GLY A 66 -30.48 -10.23 -2.39
CA GLY A 66 -30.26 -11.52 -3.02
C GLY A 66 -29.84 -12.58 -2.00
N ALA A 67 -29.73 -13.84 -2.45
CA ALA A 67 -29.26 -14.91 -1.59
C ALA A 67 -27.72 -14.90 -1.52
N GLY A 68 -27.17 -14.71 -0.33
CA GLY A 68 -25.75 -14.60 -0.07
C GLY A 68 -25.22 -13.17 -0.12
N ALA A 69 -23.98 -12.98 0.32
CA ALA A 69 -23.28 -11.70 0.25
C ALA A 69 -23.18 -11.19 -1.20
N PRO A 70 -23.23 -9.86 -1.43
CA PRO A 70 -23.22 -9.31 -2.79
C PRO A 70 -21.89 -9.57 -3.48
N ALA A 71 -21.96 -10.11 -4.71
CA ALA A 71 -20.78 -10.54 -5.48
C ALA A 71 -20.18 -9.44 -6.38
N SER A 72 -20.93 -8.38 -6.72
CA SER A 72 -20.47 -7.33 -7.62
C SER A 72 -21.09 -5.97 -7.32
N CYS A 73 -20.53 -4.96 -7.98
CA CYS A 73 -20.83 -3.56 -7.75
C CYS A 73 -21.67 -3.00 -8.88
N ASN A 74 -22.99 -3.04 -8.74
CA ASN A 74 -23.92 -2.52 -9.75
C ASN A 74 -23.99 -0.98 -9.68
N PRO A 75 -24.09 -0.25 -10.80
CA PRO A 75 -24.20 1.21 -10.79
C PRO A 75 -25.46 1.71 -10.06
N GLY A 76 -25.33 2.74 -9.20
CA GLY A 76 -26.47 3.50 -8.66
C GLY A 76 -27.05 3.11 -7.29
N GLU A 77 -26.70 1.95 -6.70
CA GLU A 77 -27.26 1.56 -5.38
C GLU A 77 -26.36 1.94 -4.21
N THR A 78 -26.92 1.94 -2.99
CA THR A 78 -26.20 2.29 -1.75
C THR A 78 -26.25 1.17 -0.71
N TYR A 79 -27.30 0.34 -0.69
CA TYR A 79 -27.45 -0.75 0.28
C TYR A 79 -27.76 -2.10 -0.41
N TYR A 80 -27.30 -3.21 0.17
CA TYR A 80 -27.65 -4.58 -0.25
C TYR A 80 -28.07 -5.41 0.97
N VAL A 81 -29.12 -6.22 0.85
CA VAL A 81 -29.59 -7.12 1.90
C VAL A 81 -29.42 -8.57 1.48
N ASP A 82 -28.70 -9.34 2.28
CA ASP A 82 -28.58 -10.79 2.09
C ASP A 82 -29.82 -11.50 2.67
N PHE A 83 -30.65 -12.07 1.80
CA PHE A 83 -31.85 -12.81 2.14
C PHE A 83 -31.61 -14.23 2.66
N SER A 84 -30.35 -14.63 2.87
CA SER A 84 -29.98 -15.89 3.51
C SER A 84 -29.57 -15.70 4.98
N THR A 85 -29.13 -14.50 5.34
CA THR A 85 -28.57 -14.20 6.68
C THR A 85 -29.21 -12.99 7.35
N GLY A 86 -29.95 -12.17 6.61
CA GLY A 86 -30.49 -10.90 7.08
C GLY A 86 -29.47 -9.76 7.14
N TYR A 87 -28.22 -9.98 6.72
CA TYR A 87 -27.18 -8.95 6.82
C TYR A 87 -27.37 -7.82 5.82
N VAL A 88 -27.16 -6.58 6.28
CA VAL A 88 -27.16 -5.38 5.44
C VAL A 88 -25.74 -4.98 5.11
N TYR A 89 -25.50 -4.66 3.85
CA TYR A 89 -24.25 -4.19 3.30
C TYR A 89 -24.40 -2.76 2.77
N LEU A 90 -23.41 -1.91 3.01
CA LEU A 90 -23.29 -0.54 2.48
C LEU A 90 -22.27 -0.54 1.34
N LYS A 91 -22.62 0.09 0.22
CA LYS A 91 -21.71 0.30 -0.91
C LYS A 91 -20.76 1.47 -0.59
N ASN A 92 -19.46 1.20 -0.57
CA ASN A 92 -18.40 2.19 -0.43
C ASN A 92 -17.62 2.29 -1.74
N GLN A 93 -16.97 3.43 -2.00
CA GLN A 93 -16.07 3.58 -3.13
C GLN A 93 -14.62 3.43 -2.67
N THR A 94 -13.84 2.56 -3.31
CA THR A 94 -12.38 2.61 -3.16
C THR A 94 -11.83 3.71 -4.06
N PRO A 95 -10.93 4.58 -3.56
CA PRO A 95 -10.24 5.50 -4.45
C PRO A 95 -9.39 4.69 -5.44
N PRO A 96 -9.20 5.14 -6.69
CA PRO A 96 -8.28 4.49 -7.61
C PRO A 96 -6.85 4.53 -7.05
N PRO A 97 -5.96 3.57 -7.45
CA PRO A 97 -4.56 3.63 -7.07
C PRO A 97 -3.96 5.01 -7.44
N PRO A 98 -3.15 5.62 -6.56
CA PRO A 98 -2.51 6.89 -6.90
C PRO A 98 -1.56 6.70 -8.08
N THR A 99 -1.35 7.72 -8.89
CA THR A 99 -0.38 7.66 -9.99
C THR A 99 0.98 8.22 -9.55
N PRO A 100 2.12 7.66 -10.02
CA PRO A 100 3.43 8.28 -9.82
C PRO A 100 3.40 9.76 -10.22
N ARG A 101 3.85 10.63 -9.33
CA ARG A 101 3.90 12.08 -9.54
C ARG A 101 5.04 12.44 -10.49
N ASN A 102 4.83 13.49 -11.27
CA ASN A 102 5.93 14.11 -12.02
C ASN A 102 6.95 14.70 -11.04
N LEU A 103 8.24 14.65 -11.40
CA LEU A 103 9.27 15.31 -10.63
C LEU A 103 9.04 16.84 -10.64
N PRO A 104 9.32 17.54 -9.52
CA PRO A 104 9.32 19.00 -9.48
C PRO A 104 10.18 19.60 -10.60
N THR A 105 9.78 20.72 -11.20
CA THR A 105 10.61 21.36 -12.22
C THR A 105 11.86 21.97 -11.57
N PRO A 106 13.08 21.58 -11.99
CA PRO A 106 14.29 22.18 -11.46
C PRO A 106 14.40 23.65 -11.90
N GLY A 107 14.96 24.49 -11.03
CA GLY A 107 15.42 25.82 -11.40
C GLY A 107 16.70 25.79 -12.24
N THR A 108 17.37 26.93 -12.38
CA THR A 108 18.68 26.99 -13.04
C THR A 108 19.71 26.17 -12.26
N PHE A 109 20.29 25.17 -12.92
CA PHE A 109 21.30 24.31 -12.30
C PHE A 109 22.62 25.04 -12.06
N THR A 110 23.17 24.86 -10.86
CA THR A 110 24.60 25.04 -10.60
C THR A 110 25.30 23.72 -10.95
N VAL A 111 26.15 23.72 -11.98
CA VAL A 111 26.91 22.53 -12.37
C VAL A 111 28.16 22.41 -11.52
N VAL A 112 28.40 21.22 -10.96
CA VAL A 112 29.58 20.90 -10.14
C VAL A 112 30.27 19.68 -10.72
N SER A 113 31.60 19.60 -10.60
CA SER A 113 32.44 18.50 -11.10
C SER A 113 33.32 17.88 -10.02
N THR A 114 33.31 18.44 -8.81
CA THR A 114 34.08 17.94 -7.65
C THR A 114 33.21 17.89 -6.39
N VAL A 115 33.65 17.11 -5.41
CA VAL A 115 33.00 17.02 -4.09
C VAL A 115 33.00 18.37 -3.37
N LEU A 116 34.12 19.09 -3.41
CA LEU A 116 34.22 20.42 -2.80
C LEU A 116 33.23 21.42 -3.42
N GLU A 117 33.02 21.37 -4.74
CA GLU A 117 32.02 22.22 -5.40
C GLU A 117 30.58 21.82 -5.00
N LEU A 118 30.31 20.52 -4.86
CA LEU A 118 29.03 20.03 -4.36
C LEU A 118 28.76 20.53 -2.93
N GLU A 119 29.72 20.35 -2.02
CA GLU A 119 29.63 20.81 -0.63
C GLU A 119 29.44 22.33 -0.53
N ASN A 120 30.20 23.09 -1.33
CA ASN A 120 30.06 24.54 -1.40
C ASN A 120 28.69 24.97 -1.95
N ALA A 121 28.17 24.29 -2.97
CA ALA A 121 26.85 24.56 -3.52
C ALA A 121 25.73 24.24 -2.51
N ILE A 122 25.88 23.15 -1.75
CA ILE A 122 24.94 22.79 -0.68
C ILE A 122 24.97 23.81 0.45
N SER A 123 26.17 24.21 0.89
CA SER A 123 26.36 25.24 1.92
C SER A 123 25.81 26.60 1.49
N ALA A 124 25.91 26.92 0.20
CA ALA A 124 25.32 28.12 -0.41
C ALA A 124 23.81 27.99 -0.71
N GLN A 125 23.18 26.88 -0.31
CA GLN A 125 21.75 26.61 -0.47
C GLN A 125 21.25 26.75 -1.91
N LYS A 126 22.01 26.25 -2.89
CA LYS A 126 21.61 26.32 -4.30
C LYS A 126 20.38 25.43 -4.52
N PRO A 127 19.27 25.96 -5.07
CA PRO A 127 18.01 25.21 -5.16
C PRO A 127 18.05 24.07 -6.19
N ALA A 128 18.98 24.11 -7.14
CA ALA A 128 19.19 23.08 -8.14
C ALA A 128 20.70 22.89 -8.39
N ILE A 129 21.20 21.67 -8.19
CA ILE A 129 22.59 21.29 -8.36
C ILE A 129 22.66 20.12 -9.34
N LYS A 130 23.52 20.24 -10.35
CA LYS A 130 23.78 19.17 -11.32
C LYS A 130 25.20 18.67 -11.19
N LEU A 131 25.36 17.39 -10.90
CA LEU A 131 26.65 16.70 -10.94
C LEU A 131 27.00 16.45 -12.41
N ALA A 132 28.17 16.92 -12.83
CA ALA A 132 28.77 16.47 -14.08
C ALA A 132 29.08 14.96 -14.01
N SER A 133 29.19 14.31 -15.17
CA SER A 133 29.61 12.91 -15.26
C SER A 133 30.96 12.71 -14.58
N GLY A 134 31.09 11.67 -13.75
CA GLY A 134 32.31 11.43 -12.98
C GLY A 134 32.03 10.81 -11.61
N ASN A 135 33.09 10.54 -10.86
CA ASN A 135 33.03 9.96 -9.53
C ASN A 135 33.30 11.01 -8.43
N TYR A 136 32.40 11.08 -7.45
CA TYR A 136 32.41 11.97 -6.31
C TYR A 136 32.63 11.11 -5.06
N ILE A 137 33.82 11.18 -4.48
CA ILE A 137 34.17 10.39 -3.29
C ILE A 137 33.80 11.19 -2.04
N LEU A 138 32.69 10.84 -1.40
CA LEU A 138 32.24 11.45 -0.16
C LEU A 138 32.99 10.84 1.03
N ASN A 139 33.66 11.72 1.79
CA ASN A 139 34.37 11.38 3.02
C ASN A 139 33.70 11.96 4.27
N ASP A 140 32.54 12.61 4.11
CA ASP A 140 31.77 13.22 5.19
C ASP A 140 30.28 13.16 4.82
N ASN A 141 29.43 13.36 5.81
CA ASN A 141 27.99 13.36 5.63
C ASN A 141 27.53 14.68 4.99
N ILE A 142 26.56 14.58 4.09
CA ILE A 142 25.85 15.71 3.48
C ILE A 142 24.48 15.87 4.13
N THR A 143 24.21 17.04 4.68
CA THR A 143 22.88 17.38 5.22
C THR A 143 22.17 18.38 4.31
N ILE A 144 20.97 18.01 3.84
CA ILE A 144 20.11 18.82 2.98
C ILE A 144 19.01 19.45 3.84
N SER A 145 19.25 20.66 4.34
CA SER A 145 18.32 21.37 5.26
C SER A 145 17.36 22.34 4.56
N TYR A 146 17.25 22.28 3.23
CA TYR A 146 16.44 23.19 2.42
C TYR A 146 15.90 22.46 1.16
N PRO A 147 14.88 22.99 0.47
CA PRO A 147 14.40 22.45 -0.80
C PRO A 147 15.53 22.39 -1.85
N LEU A 148 15.81 21.20 -2.37
CA LEU A 148 16.94 20.96 -3.27
C LEU A 148 16.56 19.98 -4.37
N TYR A 149 16.86 20.34 -5.61
CA TYR A 149 16.93 19.40 -6.73
C TYR A 149 18.39 19.02 -6.99
N LEU A 150 18.80 17.83 -6.57
CA LEU A 150 20.12 17.26 -6.82
C LEU A 150 20.02 16.25 -7.98
N GLN A 151 20.67 16.57 -9.10
CA GLN A 151 20.62 15.76 -10.33
C GLN A 151 22.00 15.26 -10.73
N GLY A 152 22.12 13.97 -11.09
CA GLY A 152 23.28 13.45 -11.79
C GLY A 152 23.19 13.55 -13.32
N SER A 153 24.33 13.42 -13.99
CA SER A 153 24.38 13.27 -15.44
C SER A 153 23.91 11.88 -15.86
N VAL A 154 23.39 11.76 -17.09
CA VAL A 154 22.93 10.51 -17.68
C VAL A 154 23.55 10.30 -19.06
N ASP A 155 23.64 9.04 -19.49
CA ASP A 155 24.04 8.67 -20.84
C ASP A 155 22.87 8.82 -21.84
N SER A 156 23.10 8.40 -23.09
CA SER A 156 22.07 8.46 -24.15
C SER A 156 20.85 7.58 -23.90
N ASN A 157 20.96 6.60 -23.00
CA ASN A 157 19.88 5.68 -22.63
C ASN A 157 19.18 6.11 -21.33
N GLY A 158 19.62 7.19 -20.69
CA GLY A 158 19.11 7.67 -19.41
C GLY A 158 19.74 7.00 -18.19
N ALA A 159 20.78 6.19 -18.35
CA ALA A 159 21.48 5.57 -17.23
C ALA A 159 22.38 6.61 -16.51
N PRO A 160 22.39 6.65 -15.17
CA PRO A 160 23.24 7.57 -14.41
C PRO A 160 24.74 7.40 -14.71
N THR A 161 25.43 8.51 -14.99
CA THR A 161 26.89 8.58 -15.19
C THR A 161 27.61 9.40 -14.13
N SER A 162 26.86 10.05 -13.24
CA SER A 162 27.40 10.62 -12.00
C SER A 162 27.36 9.56 -10.90
N ILE A 163 28.52 9.29 -10.31
CA ILE A 163 28.72 8.26 -9.30
C ILE A 163 29.10 8.94 -7.99
N ILE A 164 28.39 8.62 -6.91
CA ILE A 164 28.78 8.94 -5.55
C ILE A 164 29.37 7.67 -4.94
N THR A 165 30.68 7.69 -4.72
CA THR A 165 31.37 6.68 -3.92
C THR A 165 31.40 7.16 -2.48
N TYR A 166 31.05 6.30 -1.53
CA TYR A 166 31.05 6.64 -0.11
C TYR A 166 31.60 5.48 0.72
N SER A 167 32.16 5.82 1.86
CA SER A 167 32.50 4.84 2.89
C SER A 167 31.66 5.17 4.11
N PRO A 168 30.96 4.21 4.76
CA PRO A 168 30.40 4.45 6.08
C PRO A 168 31.54 4.80 7.04
N ILE A 169 31.38 5.89 7.76
CA ILE A 169 32.40 6.43 8.66
C ILE A 169 31.93 6.15 10.08
N ALA A 170 32.85 5.88 11.00
CA ALA A 170 32.51 5.85 12.42
C ALA A 170 32.35 7.30 12.93
N PRO A 171 31.32 7.63 13.73
CA PRO A 171 30.22 6.76 14.17
C PRO A 171 29.26 6.49 13.00
N TYR A 172 28.75 5.27 12.90
CA TYR A 172 27.89 4.77 11.82
C TYR A 172 26.66 5.66 11.59
N GLU A 173 26.82 6.72 10.81
CA GLU A 173 25.83 7.74 10.51
C GLU A 173 25.41 7.68 9.03
N PRO A 174 24.21 8.15 8.67
CA PRO A 174 23.78 8.26 7.28
C PRO A 174 24.66 9.24 6.49
N ILE A 175 25.01 8.90 5.25
CA ILE A 175 25.84 9.77 4.39
C ILE A 175 25.04 10.94 3.85
N ILE A 176 23.78 10.72 3.46
CA ILE A 176 22.89 11.78 2.97
C ILE A 176 21.72 11.90 3.93
N VAL A 177 21.67 13.02 4.66
CA VAL A 177 20.60 13.35 5.59
C VAL A 177 19.65 14.36 4.97
N ILE A 178 18.41 13.95 4.72
CA ILE A 178 17.33 14.81 4.23
C ILE A 178 16.64 15.45 5.43
N GLY A 179 16.92 16.75 5.62
CA GLY A 179 16.39 17.59 6.70
C GLY A 179 15.31 18.58 6.27
N SER A 180 14.72 18.43 5.07
CA SER A 180 13.70 19.35 4.54
C SER A 180 12.72 18.64 3.61
N SER A 181 11.53 19.26 3.43
CA SER A 181 10.59 18.90 2.36
C SER A 181 11.09 19.36 0.99
N ASN A 182 10.48 18.86 -0.08
CA ASN A 182 10.78 19.25 -1.47
C ASN A 182 12.23 18.97 -1.87
N VAL A 183 12.70 17.75 -1.58
CA VAL A 183 14.04 17.29 -1.96
C VAL A 183 13.90 16.25 -3.07
N VAL A 184 14.65 16.46 -4.16
CA VAL A 184 14.74 15.54 -5.29
C VAL A 184 16.19 15.05 -5.40
N ILE A 185 16.37 13.74 -5.41
CA ILE A 185 17.62 13.06 -5.73
C ILE A 185 17.35 12.26 -7.00
N ASP A 186 17.95 12.68 -8.11
CA ASP A 186 17.62 12.17 -9.44
C ASP A 186 18.88 11.75 -10.20
N SER A 187 18.85 10.54 -10.78
CA SER A 187 19.84 10.08 -11.76
C SER A 187 21.28 9.98 -11.23
N ILE A 188 21.48 9.38 -10.05
CA ILE A 188 22.79 9.20 -9.42
C ILE A 188 23.04 7.72 -9.11
N SER A 189 24.24 7.24 -9.40
CA SER A 189 24.73 5.92 -8.95
C SER A 189 25.44 6.05 -7.62
N PHE A 190 25.02 5.28 -6.62
CA PHE A 190 25.64 5.20 -5.30
C PHE A 190 26.37 3.87 -5.17
N ILE A 191 27.68 3.95 -4.91
CA ILE A 191 28.55 2.79 -4.78
C ILE A 191 29.26 2.87 -3.43
N GLU A 192 29.14 1.83 -2.62
CA GLU A 192 29.94 1.74 -1.41
C GLU A 192 31.40 1.40 -1.74
N SER A 193 32.36 2.08 -1.11
CA SER A 193 33.77 1.76 -1.23
C SER A 193 34.05 0.30 -0.82
N PRO A 194 34.75 -0.50 -1.64
CA PRO A 194 35.10 -1.87 -1.30
C PRO A 194 36.10 -1.91 -0.13
N GLY A 195 35.86 -2.76 0.88
CA GLY A 195 36.85 -3.06 1.92
C GLY A 195 36.36 -3.10 3.37
N LEU A 196 35.07 -2.85 3.64
CA LEU A 196 34.54 -2.89 5.00
C LEU A 196 34.00 -4.27 5.36
N THR A 197 34.89 -5.10 5.90
CA THR A 197 34.53 -6.35 6.56
C THR A 197 35.19 -6.42 7.93
N PRO A 198 34.46 -6.77 9.01
CA PRO A 198 33.04 -7.15 9.05
C PRO A 198 32.08 -5.95 9.10
N VAL A 199 30.89 -6.14 8.51
CA VAL A 199 29.78 -5.17 8.52
C VAL A 199 29.10 -5.23 9.90
N PRO A 200 29.00 -4.10 10.63
CA PRO A 200 28.31 -4.09 11.91
C PRO A 200 26.82 -4.43 11.76
N ALA A 201 26.21 -4.94 12.85
CA ALA A 201 24.78 -5.23 12.88
C ALA A 201 23.92 -3.97 12.61
N ASN A 202 24.40 -2.79 13.03
CA ASN A 202 23.73 -1.48 12.94
C ASN A 202 24.34 -0.60 11.83
N TYR A 203 24.41 -1.13 10.62
CA TYR A 203 24.88 -0.37 9.46
C TYR A 203 23.87 0.76 9.13
N PRO A 204 24.29 2.02 8.94
CA PRO A 204 23.35 3.12 8.72
C PRO A 204 22.78 3.07 7.31
N SER A 205 21.62 3.68 7.11
CA SER A 205 21.05 3.86 5.78
C SER A 205 21.84 4.91 5.01
N LEU A 206 22.13 4.70 3.71
CA LEU A 206 22.86 5.68 2.89
C LEU A 206 22.11 7.02 2.84
N ILE A 207 20.83 6.97 2.48
CA ILE A 207 19.92 8.11 2.48
C ILE A 207 18.99 7.96 3.67
N TYR A 208 18.92 8.98 4.51
CA TYR A 208 18.09 9.01 5.70
C TYR A 208 17.25 10.27 5.78
N SER A 209 16.02 10.15 6.26
CA SER A 209 15.17 11.28 6.62
C SER A 209 14.42 11.02 7.92
N SER A 210 14.41 12.00 8.83
CA SER A 210 13.82 11.88 10.18
C SER A 210 12.54 12.68 10.42
N GLY A 211 12.14 13.56 9.51
CA GLY A 211 11.02 14.48 9.74
C GLY A 211 9.68 13.89 9.29
N ILE A 212 8.86 13.44 10.26
CA ILE A 212 7.53 12.86 10.03
C ILE A 212 6.56 13.76 9.25
N SER A 213 6.82 15.08 9.22
CA SER A 213 6.04 16.07 8.47
C SER A 213 6.65 16.47 7.13
N PHE A 214 7.82 15.93 6.77
CA PHE A 214 8.46 16.20 5.49
C PHE A 214 7.67 15.56 4.36
N ASN A 215 7.42 16.33 3.31
CA ASN A 215 6.65 15.90 2.15
C ASN A 215 7.43 16.16 0.87
N SER A 216 6.98 15.56 -0.23
CA SER A 216 7.57 15.76 -1.55
C SER A 216 9.06 15.40 -1.59
N ILE A 217 9.39 14.24 -1.03
CA ILE A 217 10.73 13.63 -1.15
C ILE A 217 10.74 12.70 -2.36
N TYR A 218 11.62 12.95 -3.33
CA TYR A 218 11.72 12.16 -4.56
C TYR A 218 13.10 11.54 -4.68
N ILE A 219 13.17 10.23 -4.88
CA ILE A 219 14.39 9.50 -5.23
C ILE A 219 14.10 8.80 -6.55
N ASN A 220 14.70 9.26 -7.64
CA ASN A 220 14.35 8.85 -8.99
C ASN A 220 15.56 8.42 -9.80
N ASN A 221 15.42 7.36 -10.61
CA ASN A 221 16.46 6.91 -11.56
C ASN A 221 17.84 6.70 -10.91
N CYS A 222 17.87 6.34 -9.62
CA CYS A 222 19.12 6.13 -8.89
C CYS A 222 19.50 4.65 -8.89
N ILE A 223 20.81 4.37 -8.93
CA ILE A 223 21.34 3.02 -8.81
C ILE A 223 21.99 2.90 -7.42
N PHE A 224 21.62 1.87 -6.66
CA PHE A 224 22.17 1.55 -5.36
C PHE A 224 22.92 0.24 -5.47
N ASP A 225 24.25 0.29 -5.52
CA ASP A 225 25.10 -0.89 -5.65
C ASP A 225 25.80 -1.23 -4.33
N TYR A 226 25.93 -2.54 -4.07
CA TYR A 226 26.62 -3.10 -2.91
C TYR A 226 26.01 -2.74 -1.54
N LEU A 227 24.70 -2.48 -1.48
CA LEU A 227 24.01 -1.90 -0.32
C LEU A 227 23.11 -2.89 0.45
N GLU A 228 23.16 -2.83 1.80
CA GLU A 228 22.22 -3.57 2.68
C GLU A 228 21.07 -2.69 3.20
N ASN A 229 21.28 -1.38 3.37
CA ASN A 229 20.32 -0.38 3.85
C ASN A 229 20.46 0.88 2.97
N ALA A 230 19.76 0.95 1.84
CA ALA A 230 19.96 2.04 0.88
C ALA A 230 19.26 3.33 1.33
N ILE A 231 17.99 3.20 1.73
CA ILE A 231 17.13 4.34 1.99
C ILE A 231 16.31 4.08 3.25
N GLU A 232 16.22 5.07 4.12
CA GLU A 232 15.36 5.07 5.30
C GLU A 232 14.58 6.38 5.38
N LEU A 233 13.25 6.27 5.32
CA LEU A 233 12.34 7.41 5.27
C LEU A 233 11.37 7.39 6.46
N ASN A 234 11.58 8.31 7.38
CA ASN A 234 10.59 8.72 8.37
C ASN A 234 9.97 10.06 7.94
N THR A 235 9.12 10.02 6.90
CA THR A 235 8.56 11.21 6.22
C THR A 235 7.07 11.06 5.97
N GLY A 236 6.36 12.16 5.75
CA GLY A 236 4.93 12.15 5.47
C GLY A 236 4.60 11.64 4.07
N GLU A 237 5.35 12.11 3.06
CA GLU A 237 5.11 11.82 1.65
C GLU A 237 6.42 11.66 0.89
N PHE A 238 6.57 10.54 0.19
CA PHE A 238 7.73 10.29 -0.67
C PHE A 238 7.36 9.58 -1.97
N GLN A 239 8.30 9.57 -2.91
CA GLN A 239 8.26 8.75 -4.11
C GLN A 239 9.65 8.20 -4.44
N VAL A 240 9.76 6.87 -4.53
CA VAL A 240 10.98 6.16 -4.97
C VAL A 240 10.70 5.47 -6.31
N THR A 241 11.26 5.98 -7.41
CA THR A 241 10.88 5.54 -8.75
C THR A 241 12.05 5.26 -9.67
N LYS A 242 11.91 4.25 -10.54
CA LYS A 242 12.93 3.92 -11.56
C LYS A 242 14.31 3.63 -10.97
N CYS A 243 14.37 3.24 -9.69
CA CYS A 243 15.62 2.95 -9.01
C CYS A 243 16.01 1.48 -9.19
N THR A 244 17.31 1.24 -9.24
CA THR A 244 17.88 -0.12 -9.26
C THR A 244 18.57 -0.40 -7.93
N PHE A 245 18.25 -1.53 -7.30
CA PHE A 245 18.84 -1.97 -6.05
C PHE A 245 19.59 -3.29 -6.26
N ASN A 246 20.92 -3.25 -6.14
CA ASN A 246 21.78 -4.42 -6.29
C ASN A 246 22.30 -4.90 -4.93
N TYR A 247 21.87 -6.07 -4.50
CA TYR A 247 22.24 -6.66 -3.22
C TYR A 247 23.50 -7.52 -3.34
N ASN A 248 24.68 -6.92 -3.31
CA ASN A 248 25.93 -7.67 -3.57
C ASN A 248 26.77 -7.98 -2.32
N ARG A 249 26.18 -7.87 -1.11
CA ARG A 249 26.90 -8.05 0.17
C ARG A 249 26.45 -9.30 0.94
N ASN A 250 27.42 -10.12 1.34
CA ASN A 250 27.19 -11.33 2.12
C ASN A 250 26.94 -10.97 3.61
N SER A 251 25.67 -10.80 3.99
CA SER A 251 25.25 -10.51 5.37
C SER A 251 24.84 -11.77 6.12
N THR A 252 25.09 -11.80 7.43
CA THR A 252 24.52 -12.84 8.33
C THR A 252 23.12 -12.48 8.86
N ASN A 253 22.65 -11.24 8.63
CA ASN A 253 21.35 -10.73 9.09
C ASN A 253 20.35 -10.57 7.94
N THR A 254 19.05 -10.56 8.26
CA THR A 254 18.01 -10.19 7.29
C THR A 254 18.07 -8.68 7.01
N ARG A 255 18.10 -8.28 5.74
CA ARG A 255 18.31 -6.89 5.31
C ARG A 255 17.28 -6.43 4.29
N TYR A 256 17.05 -5.11 4.25
CA TYR A 256 16.08 -4.46 3.39
C TYR A 256 16.65 -3.18 2.80
N CYS A 257 16.43 -2.94 1.50
CA CYS A 257 16.94 -1.71 0.88
C CYS A 257 16.18 -0.47 1.32
N LEU A 258 14.87 -0.59 1.57
CA LEU A 258 14.00 0.53 1.90
C LEU A 258 13.32 0.33 3.26
N PHE A 259 13.65 1.19 4.22
CA PHE A 259 12.96 1.27 5.50
C PHE A 259 11.99 2.43 5.48
N LEU A 260 10.73 2.16 5.84
CA LEU A 260 9.68 3.16 5.91
C LEU A 260 9.10 3.18 7.32
N HIS A 261 9.00 4.37 7.91
CA HIS A 261 8.57 4.50 9.29
C HIS A 261 7.26 5.26 9.45
N ASN A 262 7.05 6.27 8.61
CA ASN A 262 5.84 7.10 8.62
C ASN A 262 5.20 7.08 7.23
N LEU A 263 3.88 6.98 7.18
CA LEU A 263 3.10 6.92 5.95
C LEU A 263 1.81 7.72 6.14
N SER A 264 1.90 9.03 6.34
CA SER A 264 0.71 9.88 6.58
C SER A 264 0.13 10.51 5.31
N GLY A 265 0.92 10.61 4.24
CA GLY A 265 0.53 11.11 2.92
C GLY A 265 0.42 10.01 1.85
N THR A 266 0.57 10.39 0.58
CA THR A 266 0.60 9.44 -0.55
C THR A 266 2.04 9.08 -0.89
N CYS A 267 2.44 7.89 -0.48
CA CYS A 267 3.78 7.33 -0.67
C CYS A 267 3.78 6.33 -1.84
N ILE A 268 4.78 6.41 -2.70
CA ILE A 268 4.85 5.62 -3.93
C ILE A 268 6.22 4.98 -4.08
N THR A 269 6.24 3.69 -4.35
CA THR A 269 7.39 2.99 -4.94
C THR A 269 6.95 2.43 -6.28
N ASP A 270 7.56 2.90 -7.38
CA ASP A 270 7.11 2.51 -8.72
C ASP A 270 8.25 2.28 -9.72
N SER A 271 8.11 1.27 -10.57
CA SER A 271 9.06 0.98 -11.66
C SER A 271 10.49 0.71 -11.17
N ASN A 272 10.65 0.13 -9.98
CA ASN A 272 11.96 -0.18 -9.41
C ASN A 272 12.45 -1.57 -9.85
N THR A 273 13.76 -1.72 -9.99
CA THR A 273 14.41 -3.00 -10.29
C THR A 273 15.18 -3.48 -9.07
N ILE A 274 14.99 -4.74 -8.70
CA ILE A 274 15.67 -5.36 -7.55
C ILE A 274 16.47 -6.59 -8.00
N TYR A 275 17.73 -6.67 -7.58
CA TYR A 275 18.61 -7.81 -7.84
C TYR A 275 19.10 -8.40 -6.51
N GLY A 276 18.70 -9.62 -6.19
CA GLY A 276 19.14 -10.37 -5.01
C GLY A 276 20.26 -11.37 -5.32
N ILE A 277 21.09 -11.69 -4.33
CA ILE A 277 22.10 -12.77 -4.43
C ILE A 277 21.71 -14.01 -3.63
N GLU A 278 22.10 -15.19 -4.12
CA GLU A 278 21.87 -16.47 -3.45
C GLU A 278 22.64 -16.57 -2.12
N GLY A 279 21.98 -17.10 -1.10
CA GLY A 279 22.59 -17.56 0.14
C GLY A 279 21.52 -17.93 1.19
N ASP A 280 21.90 -18.71 2.20
CA ASP A 280 21.02 -19.20 3.29
C ASP A 280 20.24 -18.10 4.07
N ARG A 281 20.43 -16.81 3.76
CA ARG A 281 20.03 -15.67 4.60
C ARG A 281 19.54 -14.41 3.83
N ARG A 282 18.25 -14.45 3.46
CA ARG A 282 17.18 -13.45 3.74
C ARG A 282 17.38 -11.96 3.31
N GLN A 283 17.25 -11.65 2.02
CA GLN A 283 17.13 -10.26 1.50
C GLN A 283 15.68 -9.93 1.09
N GLY A 284 15.10 -8.86 1.63
CA GLY A 284 13.76 -8.35 1.25
C GLY A 284 13.85 -6.90 0.73
N PHE A 285 12.84 -6.37 0.04
CA PHE A 285 12.91 -5.01 -0.53
C PHE A 285 12.52 -3.93 0.47
N ILE A 286 11.27 -3.96 0.94
CA ILE A 286 10.70 -2.93 1.84
C ILE A 286 10.48 -3.51 3.22
N ARG A 287 10.89 -2.78 4.25
CA ARG A 287 10.49 -3.04 5.62
C ARG A 287 9.80 -1.82 6.21
N ILE A 288 8.68 -2.08 6.86
CA ILE A 288 7.89 -1.08 7.56
C ILE A 288 7.96 -1.36 9.06
N ASP A 289 8.48 -0.40 9.80
CA ASP A 289 8.56 -0.41 11.26
C ASP A 289 7.83 0.84 11.80
N ASN A 290 7.39 0.82 13.06
CA ASN A 290 6.99 2.05 13.72
C ASN A 290 8.15 2.58 14.55
N LEU A 291 8.75 3.69 14.12
CA LEU A 291 9.58 4.51 15.03
C LEU A 291 8.68 5.34 15.96
N ASN A 292 9.22 5.75 17.10
CA ASN A 292 8.48 6.53 18.10
C ASN A 292 7.85 7.78 17.47
N GLY A 293 6.51 7.86 17.51
CA GLY A 293 5.72 9.00 17.00
C GLY A 293 5.35 8.92 15.51
N ALA A 294 5.80 7.91 14.77
CA ALA A 294 5.39 7.69 13.39
C ALA A 294 4.01 7.02 13.31
N THR A 295 3.24 7.33 12.26
CA THR A 295 1.89 6.80 12.06
C THR A 295 1.71 6.22 10.66
N LEU A 296 1.04 5.06 10.57
CA LEU A 296 0.67 4.41 9.31
C LEU A 296 -0.81 4.68 9.00
N THR A 297 -1.12 5.79 8.33
CA THR A 297 -2.51 6.29 8.16
C THR A 297 -2.88 6.77 6.74
N GLY A 298 -1.90 6.89 5.85
CA GLY A 298 -2.02 7.44 4.50
C GLY A 298 -2.20 6.36 3.43
N THR A 299 -1.54 6.55 2.29
CA THR A 299 -1.59 5.62 1.16
C THR A 299 -0.19 5.18 0.77
N LEU A 300 0.00 3.88 0.56
CA LEU A 300 1.21 3.32 -0.01
C LEU A 300 0.87 2.56 -1.30
N LEU A 301 1.48 2.98 -2.41
CA LEU A 301 1.50 2.23 -3.65
C LEU A 301 2.88 1.60 -3.86
N ILE A 302 2.88 0.31 -4.16
CA ILE A 302 4.05 -0.45 -4.59
C ILE A 302 3.70 -1.06 -5.95
N SER A 303 4.25 -0.53 -7.02
CA SER A 303 3.91 -0.99 -8.36
C SER A 303 5.07 -1.15 -9.30
N ASN A 304 4.87 -1.99 -10.33
CA ASN A 304 5.82 -2.19 -11.42
C ASN A 304 7.25 -2.53 -10.92
N THR A 305 7.37 -3.13 -9.73
CA THR A 305 8.67 -3.58 -9.23
C THR A 305 9.02 -4.88 -9.94
N ALA A 306 10.19 -4.90 -10.58
CA ALA A 306 10.68 -6.05 -11.33
C ALA A 306 11.90 -6.66 -10.66
N GLN A 307 11.90 -7.98 -10.54
CA GLN A 307 13.06 -8.78 -10.21
C GLN A 307 13.44 -9.62 -11.43
N PRO A 308 14.37 -9.16 -12.29
CA PRO A 308 14.77 -9.90 -13.48
C PRO A 308 15.42 -11.24 -13.12
N GLU A 309 15.19 -12.27 -13.94
CA GLU A 309 15.83 -13.60 -13.79
C GLU A 309 17.35 -13.57 -14.04
N GLN A 310 17.83 -12.57 -14.76
CA GLN A 310 19.22 -12.46 -15.18
C GLN A 310 19.96 -11.42 -14.35
N LEU A 311 21.04 -11.86 -13.72
CA LEU A 311 22.02 -10.97 -13.09
C LEU A 311 22.61 -10.07 -14.17
N VAL A 312 22.49 -8.77 -13.99
CA VAL A 312 23.47 -7.87 -14.58
C VAL A 312 24.78 -8.16 -13.84
N PRO A 313 25.89 -8.47 -14.53
CA PRO A 313 27.17 -8.64 -13.86
C PRO A 313 27.44 -7.41 -12.98
N PRO A 314 27.94 -7.59 -11.75
CA PRO A 314 28.18 -6.46 -10.88
C PRO A 314 29.07 -5.44 -11.60
N LEU A 315 28.79 -4.15 -11.42
CA LEU A 315 29.71 -3.08 -11.84
C LEU A 315 31.04 -3.13 -11.07
N ASN A 316 31.21 -4.12 -10.17
CA ASN A 316 32.46 -4.45 -9.52
C ASN A 316 33.33 -5.37 -10.41
N PRO A 317 34.44 -4.86 -10.98
CA PRO A 317 35.32 -5.64 -11.87
C PRO A 317 36.14 -6.73 -11.14
N THR A 318 36.06 -6.87 -9.82
CA THR A 318 36.94 -7.78 -9.07
C THR A 318 36.39 -9.19 -8.81
N ASP A 319 35.11 -9.46 -9.07
CA ASP A 319 34.57 -10.83 -9.02
C ASP A 319 33.52 -11.11 -10.12
N PRO A 320 33.97 -11.43 -11.35
CA PRO A 320 33.11 -11.82 -12.46
C PRO A 320 32.63 -13.28 -12.40
N SER A 321 32.93 -14.03 -11.32
CA SER A 321 32.76 -15.50 -11.28
C SER A 321 31.59 -16.01 -10.45
N THR A 322 30.96 -15.15 -9.65
CA THR A 322 29.86 -15.58 -8.78
C THR A 322 28.55 -15.63 -9.56
N ILE A 323 28.04 -16.85 -9.80
CA ILE A 323 26.69 -17.09 -10.32
C ILE A 323 25.71 -16.85 -9.16
N TYR A 324 25.03 -15.72 -9.16
CA TYR A 324 24.01 -15.40 -8.18
C TYR A 324 22.63 -15.91 -8.63
N THR A 325 22.08 -16.96 -8.02
CA THR A 325 20.67 -17.29 -8.30
C THR A 325 19.74 -16.37 -7.49
N SER A 326 18.65 -15.93 -8.11
CA SER A 326 17.82 -14.81 -7.64
C SER A 326 16.81 -15.23 -6.56
N SER A 327 17.25 -15.66 -5.38
CA SER A 327 16.32 -16.00 -4.29
C SER A 327 15.97 -14.76 -3.45
N PHE A 328 14.76 -14.23 -3.63
CA PHE A 328 14.24 -13.07 -2.91
C PHE A 328 13.32 -13.49 -1.76
N ARG A 329 13.35 -12.76 -0.63
CA ARG A 329 12.57 -13.11 0.57
C ARG A 329 11.13 -12.62 0.44
N GLU A 330 10.91 -11.32 0.64
CA GLU A 330 9.61 -10.67 0.49
C GLU A 330 9.77 -9.29 -0.16
N LEU A 331 8.74 -8.87 -0.90
CA LEU A 331 8.61 -7.51 -1.42
C LEU A 331 8.46 -6.54 -0.26
N ILE A 332 7.64 -6.91 0.72
CA ILE A 332 7.33 -6.06 1.86
C ILE A 332 7.11 -6.86 3.15
N LEU A 333 7.77 -6.42 4.21
CA LEU A 333 7.55 -6.86 5.58
C LEU A 333 6.92 -5.72 6.41
N PHE A 334 5.78 -5.97 7.04
CA PHE A 334 5.18 -5.08 8.04
C PHE A 334 5.51 -5.53 9.47
N ASN A 335 6.65 -5.13 10.00
CA ASN A 335 7.15 -5.68 11.27
C ASN A 335 6.34 -5.20 12.50
N LEU A 336 5.88 -3.94 12.48
CA LEU A 336 5.01 -3.38 13.51
C LEU A 336 3.95 -2.51 12.84
N LEU A 337 2.70 -2.58 13.29
CA LEU A 337 1.60 -1.76 12.76
C LEU A 337 0.99 -0.94 13.88
N ASN A 338 1.28 0.36 13.92
CA ASN A 338 0.65 1.33 14.82
C ASN A 338 0.18 2.49 13.95
N GLY A 339 -1.12 2.74 13.98
CA GLY A 339 -1.77 3.56 12.97
C GLY A 339 -3.15 2.99 12.66
N SER A 340 -3.85 3.62 11.74
CA SER A 340 -5.21 3.24 11.36
C SER A 340 -5.54 3.78 9.98
N GLY A 341 -6.23 3.00 9.17
CA GLY A 341 -6.72 3.47 7.87
C GLY A 341 -5.67 3.50 6.75
N LEU A 342 -4.53 2.82 6.91
CA LEU A 342 -3.53 2.69 5.84
C LEU A 342 -4.17 2.04 4.60
N GLN A 343 -4.04 2.70 3.45
CA GLN A 343 -4.45 2.17 2.16
C GLN A 343 -3.21 1.57 1.48
N LEU A 344 -3.24 0.27 1.19
CA LEU A 344 -2.11 -0.42 0.55
C LEU A 344 -2.49 -0.89 -0.85
N TYR A 345 -1.68 -0.53 -1.84
CA TYR A 345 -1.75 -1.03 -3.21
C TYR A 345 -0.44 -1.75 -3.57
N VAL A 346 -0.53 -2.97 -4.08
CA VAL A 346 0.60 -3.80 -4.51
C VAL A 346 0.29 -4.32 -5.91
N ASN A 347 0.69 -3.60 -6.95
CA ASN A 347 0.15 -3.80 -8.29
C ASN A 347 1.23 -4.02 -9.36
N ASN A 348 1.00 -4.94 -10.30
CA ASN A 348 1.85 -5.16 -11.47
C ASN A 348 3.33 -5.49 -11.13
N ASN A 349 3.60 -6.09 -9.97
CA ASN A 349 4.96 -6.47 -9.60
C ASN A 349 5.31 -7.84 -10.21
N THR A 350 6.56 -8.01 -10.64
CA THR A 350 7.09 -9.28 -11.17
C THR A 350 8.25 -9.72 -10.30
N LEU A 351 8.06 -10.80 -9.53
CA LEU A 351 8.96 -11.22 -8.46
C LEU A 351 9.37 -12.69 -8.61
N ASN A 352 10.59 -13.00 -8.17
CA ASN A 352 11.07 -14.36 -7.96
C ASN A 352 11.31 -14.59 -6.45
N ALA A 353 10.22 -14.61 -5.67
CA ALA A 353 10.23 -14.65 -4.22
C ALA A 353 10.22 -16.08 -3.66
N ASP A 354 11.35 -16.78 -3.72
CA ASP A 354 11.37 -18.21 -3.45
C ASP A 354 11.18 -18.62 -1.97
N ASN A 355 11.31 -17.73 -0.98
CA ASN A 355 11.39 -18.17 0.42
C ASN A 355 10.21 -17.75 1.32
N THR A 356 9.41 -16.76 0.94
CA THR A 356 8.20 -16.40 1.69
C THR A 356 7.12 -15.76 0.83
N SER A 357 6.00 -15.39 1.46
CA SER A 357 4.98 -14.56 0.83
C SER A 357 5.55 -13.18 0.47
N PRO A 358 5.43 -12.71 -0.79
CA PRO A 358 5.80 -11.36 -1.21
C PRO A 358 5.33 -10.24 -0.29
N VAL A 359 4.12 -10.34 0.25
CA VAL A 359 3.60 -9.44 1.28
C VAL A 359 3.49 -10.22 2.58
N LEU A 360 4.31 -9.88 3.59
CA LEU A 360 4.30 -10.56 4.88
C LEU A 360 3.77 -9.61 5.97
N LEU A 361 2.70 -10.05 6.64
CA LEU A 361 2.05 -9.36 7.75
C LEU A 361 2.25 -10.17 9.05
N PRO A 362 3.39 -10.00 9.75
CA PRO A 362 3.60 -10.59 11.07
C PRO A 362 2.91 -9.79 12.18
N ASN A 363 2.96 -10.33 13.40
CA ASN A 363 2.65 -9.59 14.64
C ASN A 363 1.23 -9.02 14.75
N LEU A 364 0.22 -9.81 14.36
CA LEU A 364 -1.20 -9.46 14.49
C LEU A 364 -1.71 -9.41 15.97
N GLN A 365 -0.80 -9.38 16.97
CA GLN A 365 -1.12 -9.56 18.40
C GLN A 365 -1.78 -8.37 19.09
N SER A 366 -1.63 -7.15 18.61
CA SER A 366 -2.30 -6.01 19.20
C SER A 366 -3.62 -5.79 18.50
N SER A 367 -4.73 -5.91 19.23
CA SER A 367 -6.00 -5.35 18.76
C SER A 367 -5.73 -3.90 18.28
N PRO A 368 -5.99 -3.59 17.00
CA PRO A 368 -6.94 -4.29 16.16
C PRO A 368 -6.32 -5.04 14.97
N GLY A 369 -5.21 -5.77 15.09
CA GLY A 369 -4.73 -6.72 14.06
C GLY A 369 -4.68 -6.14 12.64
N LEU A 370 -5.34 -6.80 11.68
CA LEU A 370 -5.48 -6.32 10.29
C LEU A 370 -6.12 -4.92 10.20
N SER A 371 -6.94 -4.51 11.17
CA SER A 371 -7.74 -3.27 11.12
C SER A 371 -6.95 -1.96 11.09
N ASN A 372 -5.62 -2.02 11.11
CA ASN A 372 -4.77 -0.87 10.82
C ASN A 372 -4.82 -0.49 9.32
N PHE A 373 -5.20 -1.43 8.45
CA PHE A 373 -5.46 -1.18 7.04
C PHE A 373 -6.92 -0.81 6.81
N ALA A 374 -7.14 0.27 6.05
CA ALA A 374 -8.45 0.55 5.45
C ALA A 374 -8.80 -0.56 4.44
N PHE A 375 -7.84 -0.93 3.60
CA PHE A 375 -7.88 -2.07 2.69
C PHE A 375 -6.47 -2.41 2.19
N ILE A 376 -6.36 -3.58 1.57
CA ILE A 376 -5.20 -4.01 0.80
C ILE A 376 -5.67 -4.36 -0.61
N SER A 377 -4.99 -3.85 -1.63
CA SER A 377 -5.18 -4.19 -3.04
C SER A 377 -3.93 -4.86 -3.55
N ALA A 378 -4.05 -6.08 -4.09
CA ALA A 378 -2.96 -6.82 -4.69
C ALA A 378 -3.38 -7.27 -6.10
N CYS A 379 -2.86 -6.62 -7.15
CA CYS A 379 -3.38 -6.77 -8.51
C CYS A 379 -2.29 -7.09 -9.53
N ASN A 380 -2.58 -8.00 -10.46
CA ASN A 380 -1.74 -8.27 -11.63
C ASN A 380 -0.27 -8.58 -11.28
N ASN A 381 -0.01 -9.14 -10.10
CA ASN A 381 1.36 -9.50 -9.71
C ASN A 381 1.71 -10.86 -10.28
N THR A 382 2.92 -10.99 -10.82
CA THR A 382 3.52 -12.27 -11.16
C THR A 382 4.56 -12.62 -10.12
N PHE A 383 4.48 -13.81 -9.53
CA PHE A 383 5.40 -14.18 -8.45
C PHE A 383 5.71 -15.68 -8.44
N THR A 384 6.95 -16.03 -8.09
CA THR A 384 7.27 -17.36 -7.57
C THR A 384 7.13 -17.36 -6.04
N ASN A 385 6.81 -18.52 -5.46
CA ASN A 385 6.89 -18.77 -4.02
C ASN A 385 7.12 -20.26 -3.79
N SER A 386 8.38 -20.69 -3.75
CA SER A 386 8.72 -22.12 -3.59
C SER A 386 8.19 -22.72 -2.27
N LYS A 387 7.94 -21.88 -1.25
CA LYS A 387 7.35 -22.30 0.03
C LYS A 387 5.82 -22.33 0.04
N ARG A 388 5.16 -21.87 -1.03
CA ARG A 388 3.71 -21.92 -1.24
C ARG A 388 2.93 -21.38 -0.02
N LYS A 389 3.28 -20.17 0.40
CA LYS A 389 2.67 -19.44 1.52
C LYS A 389 1.60 -18.43 1.09
N GLY A 390 1.34 -18.31 -0.22
CA GLY A 390 0.49 -17.30 -0.83
C GLY A 390 1.24 -16.01 -1.15
N PHE A 391 0.60 -15.09 -1.88
CA PHE A 391 1.13 -13.75 -2.14
C PHE A 391 1.16 -12.89 -0.85
N ILE A 392 0.05 -12.88 -0.13
CA ILE A 392 -0.12 -12.27 1.19
C ILE A 392 -0.03 -13.38 2.24
N GLY A 393 0.94 -13.27 3.14
CA GLY A 393 1.15 -14.19 4.25
C GLY A 393 0.79 -13.55 5.58
N LEU A 394 -0.15 -14.15 6.30
CA LEU A 394 -0.53 -13.79 7.66
C LEU A 394 0.18 -14.71 8.65
N THR A 395 0.98 -14.13 9.56
CA THR A 395 1.71 -14.89 10.58
C THR A 395 1.80 -14.09 11.88
N ASN A 396 2.41 -14.68 12.90
CA ASN A 396 2.59 -14.08 14.20
C ASN A 396 3.88 -14.52 14.89
N SER A 397 4.41 -13.67 15.79
CA SER A 397 5.59 -14.03 16.59
C SER A 397 5.28 -15.03 17.71
N ALA A 398 4.02 -15.10 18.17
CA ALA A 398 3.55 -16.13 19.08
C ALA A 398 2.11 -16.55 18.77
N PRO A 399 1.71 -17.79 19.08
CA PRO A 399 0.37 -18.30 18.73
C PRO A 399 -0.76 -17.42 19.27
N ILE A 400 -1.75 -17.12 18.42
CA ILE A 400 -3.01 -16.45 18.77
C ILE A 400 -4.20 -17.31 18.36
N ALA A 401 -5.28 -17.21 19.15
CA ALA A 401 -6.52 -17.94 18.86
C ALA A 401 -7.18 -17.43 17.58
N ASN A 402 -7.26 -16.10 17.40
CA ASN A 402 -7.91 -15.44 16.28
C ASN A 402 -7.05 -14.28 15.80
N ALA A 403 -6.95 -14.10 14.49
CA ALA A 403 -6.56 -12.84 13.89
C ALA A 403 -7.85 -12.05 13.57
N TYR A 404 -8.09 -10.95 14.28
CA TYR A 404 -9.25 -10.10 14.05
C TYR A 404 -8.89 -8.94 13.11
N GLY A 405 -9.81 -8.62 12.19
CA GLY A 405 -9.83 -7.33 11.50
C GLY A 405 -10.80 -7.31 10.34
N ASN A 406 -11.39 -6.14 10.08
CA ASN A 406 -12.40 -5.95 9.04
C ASN A 406 -11.80 -5.50 7.69
N THR A 407 -10.48 -5.68 7.52
CA THR A 407 -9.76 -5.20 6.34
C THR A 407 -10.20 -5.97 5.11
N ASN A 408 -10.60 -5.21 4.10
CA ASN A 408 -10.90 -5.75 2.79
C ASN A 408 -9.59 -6.02 2.04
N ILE A 409 -9.51 -7.17 1.39
CA ILE A 409 -8.42 -7.53 0.51
C ILE A 409 -8.97 -7.73 -0.91
N TYR A 410 -8.54 -6.87 -1.84
CA TYR A 410 -8.86 -6.95 -3.27
C TYR A 410 -7.75 -7.67 -4.01
N ILE A 411 -8.10 -8.72 -4.72
CA ILE A 411 -7.16 -9.61 -5.41
C ILE A 411 -7.72 -9.90 -6.80
N ASP A 412 -6.97 -9.58 -7.85
CA ASP A 412 -7.34 -9.86 -9.24
C ASP A 412 -6.08 -9.97 -10.11
N GLY A 413 -6.10 -10.84 -11.12
CA GLY A 413 -5.04 -10.99 -12.11
C GLY A 413 -3.68 -11.48 -11.59
N ASN A 414 -3.56 -11.93 -10.34
CA ASN A 414 -2.29 -12.40 -9.80
C ASN A 414 -1.95 -13.79 -10.33
N THR A 415 -0.73 -13.95 -10.86
CA THR A 415 -0.27 -15.18 -11.50
C THR A 415 0.85 -15.83 -10.67
N PRO A 416 0.54 -16.84 -9.84
CA PRO A 416 1.57 -17.64 -9.17
C PRO A 416 2.29 -18.53 -10.20
N GLN A 417 3.61 -18.52 -10.20
CA GLN A 417 4.45 -19.38 -11.05
C GLN A 417 4.64 -20.79 -10.45
N TYR A 418 3.58 -21.36 -9.85
CA TYR A 418 3.56 -22.72 -9.32
C TYR A 418 2.15 -23.34 -9.38
N THR A 419 2.07 -24.66 -9.55
CA THR A 419 0.86 -25.36 -10.00
C THR A 419 0.06 -26.10 -8.92
N THR A 420 0.51 -26.09 -7.65
CA THR A 420 -0.18 -26.79 -6.55
C THR A 420 -0.22 -25.92 -5.29
N GLY A 421 -1.31 -26.01 -4.51
CA GLY A 421 -1.67 -25.10 -3.40
C GLY A 421 -0.71 -25.01 -2.21
N TYR A 422 -1.21 -24.58 -1.05
CA TYR A 422 -0.39 -24.26 0.11
C TYR A 422 0.42 -25.44 0.68
N THR A 423 1.60 -25.15 1.27
CA THR A 423 2.38 -26.14 2.03
C THR A 423 2.15 -25.98 3.54
N PRO A 424 1.75 -27.03 4.28
CA PRO A 424 1.67 -26.97 5.74
C PRO A 424 2.96 -26.42 6.37
N PRO A 425 2.88 -25.56 7.41
CA PRO A 425 1.68 -25.21 8.19
C PRO A 425 0.84 -24.05 7.60
N TRP A 426 1.05 -23.68 6.34
CA TRP A 426 0.30 -22.62 5.67
C TRP A 426 -0.96 -23.14 5.00
N TYR A 427 -2.05 -22.40 5.13
CA TYR A 427 -3.36 -22.74 4.59
C TYR A 427 -4.05 -21.51 4.02
N GLN A 428 -5.00 -21.74 3.11
CA GLN A 428 -5.80 -20.67 2.50
C GLN A 428 -6.69 -19.96 3.53
N THR A 429 -6.78 -18.64 3.41
CA THR A 429 -7.71 -17.82 4.22
C THR A 429 -9.16 -17.90 3.71
N TRP A 430 -9.40 -18.48 2.53
CA TRP A 430 -10.75 -18.59 1.93
C TRP A 430 -11.10 -19.95 1.33
N THR A 431 -12.38 -20.22 1.14
CA THR A 431 -12.92 -21.51 0.67
C THR A 431 -13.42 -21.52 -0.77
N SER A 432 -13.47 -20.40 -1.50
CA SER A 432 -13.76 -20.46 -2.94
C SER A 432 -12.56 -20.98 -3.72
N LEU A 433 -12.87 -21.72 -4.77
CA LEU A 433 -11.94 -22.48 -5.59
C LEU A 433 -11.33 -21.67 -6.75
N GLN A 434 -11.70 -20.39 -6.92
CA GLN A 434 -11.31 -19.64 -8.12
C GLN A 434 -9.87 -19.10 -8.07
N ASP A 435 -9.34 -18.75 -6.89
CA ASP A 435 -7.93 -18.32 -6.74
C ASP A 435 -7.26 -18.86 -5.46
N PRO A 436 -6.93 -20.15 -5.41
CA PRO A 436 -6.58 -20.87 -4.17
C PRO A 436 -5.17 -20.54 -3.62
N ILE A 437 -4.50 -19.45 -4.05
CA ILE A 437 -3.08 -19.24 -3.75
C ILE A 437 -2.66 -17.78 -3.51
N VAL A 438 -3.56 -16.89 -3.09
CA VAL A 438 -3.20 -15.47 -2.93
C VAL A 438 -3.06 -15.03 -1.47
N ALA A 439 -3.98 -15.39 -0.56
CA ALA A 439 -3.88 -15.02 0.85
C ALA A 439 -3.82 -16.26 1.75
N GLY A 440 -2.65 -16.51 2.36
CA GLY A 440 -2.39 -17.64 3.25
C GLY A 440 -2.18 -17.22 4.69
N TYR A 441 -2.45 -18.14 5.61
CA TYR A 441 -2.15 -17.96 7.02
C TYR A 441 -1.43 -19.17 7.61
N GLU A 442 -0.59 -18.94 8.60
CA GLU A 442 0.15 -19.98 9.31
C GLU A 442 -0.67 -20.52 10.50
N VAL A 443 -1.22 -21.73 10.37
CA VAL A 443 -2.11 -22.35 11.38
C VAL A 443 -1.42 -22.56 12.73
N ALA A 444 -0.10 -22.79 12.71
CA ALA A 444 0.69 -22.91 13.94
C ALA A 444 0.71 -21.61 14.75
N MET A 445 0.54 -20.46 14.10
CA MET A 445 0.57 -19.14 14.70
C MET A 445 -0.82 -18.51 14.85
N ILE A 446 -1.79 -18.91 14.02
CA ILE A 446 -3.15 -18.40 14.05
C ILE A 446 -4.10 -19.61 14.01
N GLN A 447 -4.66 -19.96 15.16
CA GLN A 447 -5.36 -21.24 15.35
C GLN A 447 -6.67 -21.31 14.56
N ASN A 448 -7.45 -20.24 14.60
CA ASN A 448 -8.68 -20.13 13.83
C ASN A 448 -8.42 -19.37 12.54
N ARG A 449 -9.10 -19.79 11.48
CA ARG A 449 -9.03 -19.13 10.17
C ARG A 449 -9.35 -17.63 10.30
N PRO A 450 -8.47 -16.72 9.81
CA PRO A 450 -8.75 -15.30 9.77
C PRO A 450 -10.04 -14.99 9.00
N ASP A 451 -10.90 -14.15 9.57
CA ASP A 451 -12.09 -13.62 8.88
C ASP A 451 -11.70 -12.42 8.03
N VAL A 452 -11.23 -12.70 6.81
CA VAL A 452 -10.82 -11.68 5.84
C VAL A 452 -11.86 -11.56 4.74
N ARG A 453 -12.26 -10.32 4.44
CA ARG A 453 -13.19 -10.02 3.34
C ARG A 453 -12.42 -9.96 2.04
N LEU A 454 -12.57 -10.98 1.21
CA LEU A 454 -11.88 -11.11 -0.06
C LEU A 454 -12.80 -10.72 -1.21
N PHE A 455 -12.29 -9.90 -2.12
CA PHE A 455 -12.96 -9.45 -3.32
C PHE A 455 -12.11 -9.82 -4.53
N GLU A 456 -12.68 -10.59 -5.46
CA GLU A 456 -12.01 -11.13 -6.67
C GLU A 456 -11.88 -10.09 -7.81
N THR A 457 -11.98 -8.80 -7.49
CA THR A 457 -11.91 -7.72 -8.49
C THR A 457 -11.07 -6.57 -7.93
N CYS A 458 -10.11 -6.11 -8.73
CA CYS A 458 -9.16 -5.10 -8.31
C CYS A 458 -9.71 -3.68 -8.37
N VAL A 459 -9.13 -2.80 -7.56
CA VAL A 459 -9.56 -1.40 -7.34
C VAL A 459 -9.47 -0.52 -8.61
N SER A 460 -8.92 -1.02 -9.72
CA SER A 460 -9.00 -0.39 -11.04
C SER A 460 -10.26 -0.75 -11.85
N ASN A 461 -10.97 -1.81 -11.45
CA ASN A 461 -12.17 -2.36 -12.12
C ASN A 461 -13.41 -2.38 -11.22
N VAL A 462 -13.30 -2.03 -9.94
CA VAL A 462 -14.45 -1.84 -9.05
C VAL A 462 -14.42 -0.43 -8.49
N ASP A 463 -15.33 0.40 -8.96
CA ASP A 463 -15.57 1.75 -8.43
C ASP A 463 -16.13 1.72 -6.99
N CYS A 464 -16.32 0.52 -6.42
CA CYS A 464 -16.96 0.31 -5.14
C CYS A 464 -16.84 -1.10 -4.56
N TYR A 465 -17.28 -1.27 -3.31
CA TYR A 465 -17.36 -2.54 -2.59
C TYR A 465 -18.47 -2.49 -1.54
N TRP A 466 -18.89 -3.64 -1.03
CA TRP A 466 -19.97 -3.75 -0.04
C TRP A 466 -19.41 -4.05 1.36
N THR A 467 -19.65 -3.20 2.36
CA THR A 467 -19.34 -3.47 3.77
C THR A 467 -20.57 -3.93 4.54
N ARG A 468 -20.48 -5.09 5.21
CA ARG A 468 -21.48 -5.50 6.19
C ARG A 468 -21.57 -4.46 7.30
N THR A 469 -22.76 -3.91 7.49
CA THR A 469 -23.11 -3.00 8.58
C THR A 469 -23.36 -3.78 9.87
N GLU A 470 -23.53 -3.09 11.00
CA GLU A 470 -23.95 -3.71 12.26
C GLU A 470 -25.43 -4.13 12.26
N TYR A 471 -26.18 -3.75 11.22
CA TYR A 471 -27.59 -4.08 11.10
C TYR A 471 -27.78 -5.47 10.49
N GLN A 472 -28.55 -6.30 11.19
CA GLN A 472 -29.01 -7.60 10.75
C GLN A 472 -30.53 -7.67 10.95
N PHE A 473 -31.24 -8.14 9.95
CA PHE A 473 -32.68 -8.40 10.03
C PHE A 473 -32.95 -9.83 10.49
N ASP A 474 -33.94 -10.01 11.36
CA ASP A 474 -34.50 -11.34 11.61
C ASP A 474 -35.36 -11.76 10.43
N MET A 475 -34.99 -12.87 9.79
CA MET A 475 -35.72 -13.39 8.64
C MET A 475 -36.77 -14.38 9.12
N VAL A 476 -38.03 -14.05 8.88
CA VAL A 476 -39.21 -14.86 9.26
C VAL A 476 -39.72 -15.66 8.07
#